data_AF-A0A914G140-F1
#
_entry.id   AF-A0A914G140-F1
#
_cell.length_a   1.000
_cell.length_b   1.000
_cell.length_c   1.000
_cell.angle_alpha   90.00
_cell.angle_beta   90.00
_cell.angle_gamma   90.00
#
_symmetry.space_group_name_H-M   'P 1'
#
loop_
_entity.id
_entity.type
_entity.pdbx_description
1 polymer ?
#
loop_
_entity_poly.entity_id
_entity_poly.type
_entity_poly.pdbx_seq_one_letter_code
_entity_poly.pdbx_strand_id
1 'polypeptide(L)'
;MQCPVDECSLGTYQCDSNADCVDTAEGYTCRCKSGWADVSADPQNSPGRHCRKGNQCANVDCASEAECRETAAGPICQCGSGFVDISRQHGRPPGRVCRVVVDECKENKHDCSSHASCIDTAEAFTCRCNDGFRDDSPNPSRPGRLCNKADHIP
;
A
#
# COMPACT_ATOMS: atom_id res chain seq x y z
N MET A 1 18.26 -35.50 42.85
CA MET A 1 17.30 -35.01 41.84
C MET A 1 17.27 -33.50 41.98
N GLN A 2 17.81 -32.77 41.01
CA GLN A 2 17.67 -31.32 40.94
C GLN A 2 16.33 -31.06 40.25
N CYS A 3 15.44 -30.27 40.88
CA CYS A 3 14.25 -29.78 40.20
C CYS A 3 14.70 -28.85 39.06
N PRO A 4 14.14 -28.96 37.85
CA PRO A 4 14.35 -27.96 36.81
C PRO A 4 14.01 -26.58 37.38
N VAL A 5 14.94 -25.64 37.23
CA VAL A 5 14.74 -24.26 37.65
C VAL A 5 13.99 -23.59 36.51
N ASP A 6 12.83 -23.00 36.78
CA ASP A 6 12.10 -22.23 35.78
C ASP A 6 12.65 -20.80 35.75
N GLU A 7 13.59 -20.53 34.86
CA GLU A 7 14.19 -19.20 34.75
C GLU A 7 13.20 -18.14 34.25
N CYS A 8 12.16 -18.55 33.51
CA CYS A 8 11.13 -17.65 33.00
C CYS A 8 10.23 -17.13 34.12
N SER A 9 9.82 -18.01 35.05
CA SER A 9 9.04 -17.65 36.24
C SER A 9 9.86 -16.89 37.27
N LEU A 10 11.16 -17.18 37.37
CA LEU A 10 12.08 -16.49 38.29
C LEU A 10 12.60 -15.15 37.75
N GLY A 11 12.43 -14.88 36.46
CA GLY A 11 12.92 -13.66 35.82
C GLY A 11 14.44 -13.58 35.71
N THR A 12 15.14 -14.72 35.74
CA THR A 12 16.61 -14.80 35.68
C THR A 12 17.13 -14.99 34.24
N TYR A 13 16.24 -15.02 33.25
CA TYR A 13 16.57 -15.14 31.83
C TYR A 13 17.19 -13.85 31.27
N GLN A 14 17.90 -13.96 30.14
CA GLN A 14 18.55 -12.83 29.45
C GLN A 14 18.04 -12.66 28.00
N CYS A 15 16.75 -12.83 27.77
CA CYS A 15 16.14 -12.69 26.44
C CYS A 15 16.07 -11.20 26.06
N ASP A 16 16.04 -10.90 24.75
CA ASP A 16 15.71 -9.55 24.29
C ASP A 16 14.33 -9.13 24.81
N SER A 17 14.12 -7.84 25.03
CA SER A 17 12.81 -7.25 25.34
C SER A 17 11.70 -7.62 24.33
N ASN A 18 12.09 -7.95 23.09
CA ASN A 18 11.22 -8.38 22.01
C ASN A 18 11.26 -9.89 21.76
N ALA A 19 11.71 -10.67 22.73
CA ALA A 19 11.60 -12.11 22.76
C ALA A 19 10.69 -12.59 23.92
N ASP A 20 10.13 -13.77 23.73
CA ASP A 20 9.44 -14.52 24.76
C ASP A 20 10.41 -15.58 25.33
N CYS A 21 10.44 -15.70 26.65
CA CYS A 21 11.17 -16.76 27.35
C CYS A 21 10.39 -18.07 27.26
N VAL A 22 11.09 -19.17 27.00
CA VAL A 22 10.54 -20.53 26.96
C VAL A 22 11.37 -21.41 27.88
N ASP A 23 10.76 -21.86 28.97
CA ASP A 23 11.38 -22.80 29.90
C ASP A 23 11.53 -24.19 29.26
N THR A 24 12.64 -24.85 29.52
CA THR A 24 12.99 -26.16 28.95
C THR A 24 13.56 -27.08 30.02
N ALA A 25 13.61 -28.39 29.74
CA ALA A 25 14.17 -29.34 30.71
C ALA A 25 15.67 -29.13 31.01
N GLU A 26 16.40 -28.44 30.12
CA GLU A 26 17.84 -28.19 30.23
C GLU A 26 18.18 -26.73 30.62
N GLY A 27 17.18 -25.93 31.03
CA GLY A 27 17.29 -24.50 31.32
C GLY A 27 16.22 -23.72 30.57
N TYR A 28 16.59 -22.65 29.84
CA TYR A 28 15.63 -21.87 29.07
C TYR A 28 16.14 -21.51 27.67
N THR A 29 15.21 -21.22 26.76
CA THR A 29 15.49 -20.64 25.45
C THR A 29 14.66 -19.38 25.22
N CYS A 30 15.07 -18.55 24.26
CA CYS A 30 14.36 -17.32 23.91
C CYS A 30 13.89 -17.39 22.46
N ARG A 31 12.68 -16.89 22.19
CA ARG A 31 12.13 -16.80 20.84
C ARG A 31 11.65 -15.39 20.56
N CYS A 32 12.14 -14.77 19.48
CA CYS A 32 11.65 -13.45 19.08
C CYS A 32 10.12 -13.46 18.88
N LYS A 33 9.46 -12.39 19.32
CA LYS A 33 8.02 -12.19 19.17
C LYS A 33 7.63 -12.17 17.69
N SER A 34 6.36 -12.43 17.40
CA SER A 34 5.85 -12.36 16.02
C SER A 34 6.17 -11.01 15.38
N GLY A 35 6.70 -11.02 14.15
CA GLY A 35 7.16 -9.81 13.45
C GLY A 35 8.57 -9.33 13.84
N TRP A 36 9.31 -10.09 14.66
CA TRP A 36 10.71 -9.82 14.99
C TRP A 36 11.61 -10.93 14.45
N ALA A 37 12.71 -10.53 13.82
CA ALA A 37 13.74 -11.43 13.31
C ALA A 37 14.87 -11.56 14.33
N ASP A 38 15.33 -12.78 14.54
CA ASP A 38 16.50 -13.06 15.37
C ASP A 38 17.77 -12.64 14.60
N VAL A 39 18.52 -11.72 15.20
CA VAL A 39 19.80 -11.20 14.68
C VAL A 39 20.93 -11.41 15.69
N SER A 40 20.74 -12.36 16.61
CA SER A 40 21.76 -12.75 17.60
C SER A 40 23.03 -13.24 16.89
N ALA A 41 24.20 -12.98 17.48
CA ALA A 41 25.49 -13.40 16.89
C ALA A 41 25.63 -14.93 16.77
N ASP A 42 24.96 -15.67 17.65
CA ASP A 42 24.86 -17.13 17.62
C ASP A 42 23.40 -17.56 17.84
N PRO A 43 22.58 -17.61 16.78
CA PRO A 43 21.17 -18.01 16.88
C PRO A 43 20.98 -19.49 17.23
N GLN A 44 22.01 -20.33 17.13
CA GLN A 44 21.89 -21.76 17.41
C GLN A 44 21.99 -22.03 18.91
N ASN A 45 22.94 -21.39 19.57
CA ASN A 45 23.18 -21.61 21.01
C ASN A 45 22.55 -20.53 21.88
N SER A 46 22.27 -19.35 21.33
CA SER A 46 21.71 -18.21 22.04
C SER A 46 20.70 -17.46 21.17
N PRO A 47 19.60 -18.13 20.75
CA PRO A 47 18.54 -17.48 20.01
C PRO A 47 17.85 -16.41 20.86
N GLY A 48 17.19 -15.47 20.19
CA GLY A 48 16.31 -14.47 20.81
C GLY A 48 16.97 -13.51 21.80
N ARG A 49 18.31 -13.38 21.77
CA ARG A 49 19.07 -12.41 22.58
C ARG A 49 19.14 -11.03 21.95
N HIS A 50 19.06 -11.00 20.62
CA HIS A 50 18.90 -9.79 19.84
C HIS A 50 17.78 -9.98 18.82
N CYS A 51 16.65 -9.33 19.08
CA CYS A 51 15.52 -9.35 18.17
C CYS A 51 15.43 -7.99 17.49
N ARG A 52 15.46 -7.97 16.17
CA ARG A 52 15.22 -6.77 15.38
C ARG A 52 13.82 -6.85 14.78
N LYS A 53 13.12 -5.71 14.71
CA LYS A 53 11.82 -5.66 14.02
C LYS A 53 12.03 -6.21 12.61
N GLY A 54 11.35 -7.29 12.27
CA GLY A 54 11.41 -7.89 10.95
C GLY A 54 11.01 -6.84 9.92
N ASN A 55 11.67 -6.84 8.77
CA ASN A 55 11.30 -5.92 7.69
C ASN A 55 9.83 -6.17 7.34
N GLN A 56 8.97 -5.22 7.71
CA GLN A 56 7.52 -5.34 7.55
C GLN A 56 7.12 -5.32 6.08
N CYS A 57 8.02 -4.83 5.20
CA CYS A 57 7.87 -4.82 3.76
C CYS A 57 8.35 -6.10 3.06
N ALA A 58 8.99 -7.05 3.76
CA ALA A 58 9.52 -8.26 3.13
C ALA A 58 8.43 -9.19 2.55
N ASN A 59 7.21 -9.15 3.11
CA ASN A 59 6.09 -10.00 2.69
C ASN A 59 4.86 -9.19 2.24
N VAL A 60 5.06 -7.94 1.82
CA VAL A 60 3.96 -7.07 1.37
C VAL A 60 3.94 -7.02 -0.15
N ASP A 61 2.84 -7.48 -0.72
CA ASP A 61 2.62 -7.53 -2.18
C ASP A 61 2.22 -6.17 -2.77
N CYS A 62 3.12 -5.18 -2.74
CA CYS A 62 2.86 -3.89 -3.41
C CYS A 62 2.83 -4.06 -4.94
N ALA A 63 2.15 -3.14 -5.64
CA ALA A 63 2.30 -3.04 -7.10
C ALA A 63 3.77 -2.83 -7.49
N SER A 64 4.17 -3.26 -8.67
CA SER A 64 5.55 -3.13 -9.17
C SER A 64 6.03 -1.68 -9.21
N GLU A 65 5.10 -0.74 -9.40
CA GLU A 65 5.35 0.70 -9.45
C GLU A 65 5.16 1.39 -8.09
N ALA A 66 4.96 0.62 -7.02
CA ALA A 66 4.79 1.12 -5.65
C ALA A 66 5.99 0.79 -4.76
N GLU A 67 6.31 1.71 -3.86
CA GLU A 67 7.29 1.52 -2.80
C GLU A 67 6.59 1.14 -1.50
N CYS A 68 7.10 0.11 -0.81
CA CYS A 68 6.65 -0.22 0.52
C CYS A 68 7.37 0.64 1.57
N ARG A 69 6.61 1.22 2.50
CA ARG A 69 7.15 2.00 3.62
C ARG A 69 6.61 1.49 4.94
N GLU A 70 7.50 1.31 5.91
CA GLU A 70 7.11 0.96 7.28
C GLU A 70 6.55 2.18 8.01
N THR A 71 5.33 2.08 8.55
CA THR A 71 4.73 3.12 9.38
C THR A 71 4.35 2.59 10.76
N ALA A 72 3.99 3.49 11.69
CA ALA A 72 3.50 3.11 13.01
C ALA A 72 2.19 2.29 12.95
N ALA A 73 1.40 2.46 11.89
CA ALA A 73 0.15 1.72 11.66
C ALA A 73 0.37 0.40 10.88
N GLY A 74 1.62 0.06 10.53
CA GLY A 74 1.97 -1.10 9.70
C GLY A 74 2.62 -0.70 8.37
N PRO A 75 3.03 -1.67 7.53
CA PRO A 75 3.58 -1.40 6.22
C PRO A 75 2.49 -0.87 5.28
N ILE A 76 2.81 0.17 4.52
CA ILE A 76 1.94 0.74 3.49
C ILE A 76 2.64 0.66 2.13
N CYS A 77 1.85 0.50 1.06
CA CYS A 77 2.33 0.65 -0.31
C CYS A 77 1.98 2.04 -0.82
N GLN A 78 2.93 2.73 -1.44
CA GLN A 78 2.75 4.05 -2.01
C GLN A 78 3.20 4.04 -3.47
N CYS A 79 2.32 4.41 -4.42
CA CYS A 79 2.71 4.52 -5.82
C CYS A 79 3.87 5.51 -5.99
N GLY A 80 4.81 5.16 -6.85
CA GLY A 80 5.98 5.97 -7.17
C GLY A 80 5.64 7.26 -7.92
N SER A 81 6.64 8.10 -8.13
CA SER A 81 6.48 9.35 -8.88
C SER A 81 6.05 9.08 -10.31
N GLY A 82 5.06 9.83 -10.81
CA GLY A 82 4.48 9.62 -12.14
C GLY A 82 3.40 8.53 -12.18
N PHE A 83 2.98 8.00 -11.02
CA PHE A 83 1.89 7.05 -10.91
C PHE A 83 0.82 7.54 -9.93
N VAL A 84 -0.44 7.25 -10.24
CA VAL A 84 -1.60 7.52 -9.40
C VAL A 84 -2.21 6.20 -8.91
N ASP A 85 -2.66 6.21 -7.65
CA ASP A 85 -3.26 5.05 -7.02
C ASP A 85 -4.75 4.93 -7.39
N ILE A 86 -5.10 3.90 -8.16
CA ILE A 86 -6.48 3.58 -8.53
C ILE A 86 -7.00 2.31 -7.83
N SER A 87 -6.30 1.83 -6.81
CA SER A 87 -6.62 0.57 -6.11
C SER A 87 -8.06 0.55 -5.57
N ARG A 88 -8.58 1.71 -5.15
CA ARG A 88 -9.97 1.86 -4.69
C ARG A 88 -10.99 1.48 -5.76
N GLN A 89 -10.74 1.83 -7.02
CA GLN A 89 -11.64 1.51 -8.14
C GLN A 89 -11.71 -0.01 -8.40
N HIS A 90 -10.68 -0.74 -7.98
CA HIS A 90 -10.57 -2.20 -8.09
C HIS A 90 -10.90 -2.93 -6.78
N GLY A 91 -11.35 -2.23 -5.73
CA GLY A 91 -11.63 -2.83 -4.43
C GLY A 91 -10.38 -3.40 -3.73
N ARG A 92 -9.19 -2.86 -4.03
CA ARG A 92 -7.91 -3.30 -3.45
C ARG A 92 -7.36 -2.29 -2.44
N PRO A 93 -6.51 -2.72 -1.49
CA PRO A 93 -5.77 -1.81 -0.61
C PRO A 93 -4.93 -0.79 -1.40
N PRO A 94 -4.57 0.37 -0.82
CA PRO A 94 -3.71 1.36 -1.47
C PRO A 94 -2.38 0.78 -1.97
N GLY A 95 -1.86 1.34 -3.06
CA GLY A 95 -0.59 0.97 -3.69
C GLY A 95 -0.57 -0.44 -4.30
N ARG A 96 -1.74 -1.00 -4.63
CA ARG A 96 -1.88 -2.32 -5.30
C ARG A 96 -2.24 -2.21 -6.78
N VAL A 97 -2.70 -1.04 -7.20
CA VAL A 97 -2.92 -0.69 -8.61
C VAL A 97 -2.45 0.74 -8.82
N CYS A 98 -1.29 0.89 -9.43
CA CYS A 98 -0.69 2.16 -9.78
C CYS A 98 -0.79 2.37 -11.29
N ARG A 99 -1.41 3.47 -11.71
CA ARG A 99 -1.56 3.82 -13.13
C ARG A 99 -0.60 4.94 -13.47
N VAL A 100 0.06 4.85 -14.62
CA VAL A 100 0.90 5.95 -15.12
C VAL A 100 0.06 7.21 -15.30
N VAL A 101 0.57 8.35 -14.83
CA VAL A 101 0.00 9.67 -15.10
C VAL A 101 0.41 10.03 -16.52
N VAL A 102 -0.58 10.12 -17.40
CA VAL A 102 -0.41 10.46 -18.82
C VAL A 102 -1.30 11.66 -19.09
N ASP A 103 -0.77 12.68 -19.76
CA ASP A 103 -1.58 13.79 -20.24
C ASP A 103 -2.36 13.34 -21.47
N GLU A 104 -3.54 12.76 -21.25
CA GLU A 104 -4.32 12.17 -22.33
C GLU A 104 -4.80 13.23 -23.33
N CYS A 105 -4.86 14.50 -22.92
CA CYS A 105 -5.20 15.63 -23.78
C CYS A 105 -4.06 16.00 -24.73
N LYS A 106 -2.81 16.07 -24.25
CA LYS A 106 -1.64 16.33 -25.12
C LYS A 106 -1.34 15.17 -26.06
N GLU A 107 -1.54 13.94 -25.59
CA GLU A 107 -1.27 12.74 -26.40
C GLU A 107 -2.41 12.38 -27.36
N ASN A 108 -3.52 13.14 -27.39
CA ASN A 108 -4.73 12.82 -28.15
C ASN A 108 -5.26 11.40 -27.82
N LYS A 109 -5.10 10.95 -26.57
CA LYS A 109 -5.57 9.65 -26.06
C LYS A 109 -6.88 9.79 -25.30
N HIS A 110 -7.79 10.60 -25.84
CA HIS A 110 -9.10 10.87 -25.24
C HIS A 110 -10.23 10.59 -26.23
N ASP A 111 -11.43 10.38 -25.69
CA ASP A 111 -12.65 10.15 -26.46
C ASP A 111 -13.67 11.30 -26.32
N CYS A 112 -13.22 12.51 -25.94
CA CYS A 112 -14.05 13.71 -25.94
C CYS A 112 -14.77 13.92 -27.29
N SER A 113 -15.99 14.46 -27.23
CA SER A 113 -16.70 14.93 -28.42
C SER A 113 -15.85 15.97 -29.18
N SER A 114 -16.03 16.05 -30.50
CA SER A 114 -15.46 17.14 -31.32
C SER A 114 -15.92 18.53 -30.89
N HIS A 115 -17.02 18.62 -30.14
CA HIS A 115 -17.55 19.86 -29.55
C HIS A 115 -17.28 19.97 -28.04
N ALA A 116 -16.30 19.23 -27.53
CA ALA A 116 -15.85 19.29 -26.15
C ALA A 116 -14.37 19.61 -26.04
N SER A 117 -13.99 20.21 -24.92
CA SER A 117 -12.62 20.40 -24.50
C SER A 117 -12.17 19.24 -23.61
N CYS A 118 -10.98 18.70 -23.87
CA CYS A 118 -10.31 17.74 -22.99
C CYS A 118 -9.67 18.48 -21.81
N ILE A 119 -9.82 17.92 -20.60
CA ILE A 119 -9.23 18.43 -19.37
C ILE A 119 -8.49 17.27 -18.70
N ASP A 120 -7.17 17.37 -18.68
CA ASP A 120 -6.31 16.40 -18.01
C ASP A 120 -6.50 16.49 -16.49
N THR A 121 -6.48 15.34 -15.81
CA THR A 121 -6.66 15.24 -14.36
C THR A 121 -5.58 14.34 -13.76
N ALA A 122 -5.40 14.42 -12.44
CA ALA A 122 -4.40 13.58 -11.77
C ALA A 122 -4.66 12.08 -11.91
N GLU A 123 -5.93 11.67 -12.08
CA GLU A 123 -6.33 10.26 -12.16
C GLU A 123 -6.49 9.75 -13.59
N ALA A 124 -6.82 10.61 -14.55
CA ALA A 124 -7.14 10.35 -15.97
C ALA A 124 -7.44 11.68 -16.67
N PHE A 125 -8.49 11.75 -17.48
CA PHE A 125 -9.00 12.98 -18.08
C PHE A 125 -10.52 13.06 -17.97
N THR A 126 -11.04 14.27 -18.07
CA THR A 126 -12.47 14.54 -18.23
C THR A 126 -12.70 15.39 -19.47
N CYS A 127 -13.94 15.42 -19.95
CA CYS A 127 -14.31 16.25 -21.10
C CYS A 127 -15.45 17.18 -20.70
N ARG A 128 -15.43 18.39 -21.24
CA ARG A 128 -16.46 19.40 -21.00
C ARG A 128 -16.95 19.94 -22.34
N CYS A 129 -18.26 19.88 -22.59
CA CYS A 129 -18.84 20.51 -23.79
C CYS A 129 -18.46 21.98 -23.88
N ASN A 130 -18.16 22.46 -25.08
CA ASN A 130 -17.84 23.85 -25.33
C ASN A 130 -19.09 24.73 -25.15
N ASP A 131 -18.87 26.03 -24.98
CA ASP A 131 -19.96 26.99 -24.82
C ASP A 131 -20.94 26.91 -26.01
N GLY A 132 -22.24 26.91 -25.71
CA GLY A 132 -23.30 26.72 -26.71
C GLY A 132 -23.60 25.25 -27.05
N PHE A 133 -23.00 24.29 -26.34
CA PHE A 133 -23.35 22.87 -26.42
C PHE A 133 -23.82 22.33 -25.07
N ARG A 134 -24.86 21.50 -25.11
CA ARG A 134 -25.39 20.76 -23.96
C ARG A 134 -24.78 19.35 -23.93
N ASP A 135 -24.44 18.90 -22.73
CA ASP A 135 -23.99 17.54 -22.48
C ASP A 135 -25.19 16.58 -22.41
N ASP A 136 -25.27 15.68 -23.37
CA ASP A 136 -26.27 14.60 -23.45
C ASP A 136 -25.61 13.21 -23.29
N SER A 137 -24.39 13.16 -22.74
CA SER A 137 -23.72 11.90 -22.41
C SER A 137 -24.63 10.98 -21.57
N PRO A 138 -24.78 9.69 -21.93
CA PRO A 138 -25.64 8.76 -21.18
C PRO A 138 -25.09 8.40 -19.80
N ASN A 139 -23.77 8.56 -19.59
CA ASN A 139 -23.11 8.27 -18.33
C ASN A 139 -22.68 9.59 -17.63
N PRO A 140 -23.27 9.96 -16.49
CA PRO A 140 -22.91 11.16 -15.74
C PRO A 140 -21.45 11.20 -15.29
N SER A 141 -20.81 10.05 -15.09
CA SER A 141 -19.39 9.96 -14.73
C SER A 141 -18.45 10.13 -15.93
N ARG A 142 -18.98 10.25 -17.16
CA ARG A 142 -18.22 10.46 -18.40
C ARG A 142 -18.83 11.60 -19.23
N PRO A 143 -18.80 12.85 -18.73
CA PRO A 143 -19.35 14.01 -19.42
C PRO A 143 -18.60 14.35 -20.71
N GLY A 144 -19.21 15.16 -21.57
CA GLY A 144 -18.57 15.75 -22.75
C GLY A 144 -18.22 14.74 -23.86
N ARG A 145 -18.86 13.57 -23.88
CA ARG A 145 -18.73 12.55 -24.94
C ARG A 145 -19.81 12.71 -26.01
N LEU A 146 -20.96 13.24 -25.62
CA LEU A 146 -22.03 13.64 -26.53
C LEU A 146 -22.43 15.09 -26.24
N CYS A 147 -21.99 16.00 -27.11
CA CYS A 147 -22.28 17.42 -26.99
C CYS A 147 -23.15 17.87 -28.16
N ASN A 148 -24.43 18.14 -27.89
CA ASN A 148 -25.38 18.61 -28.88
C ASN A 148 -25.48 20.12 -28.80
N LYS A 149 -25.68 20.78 -29.94
CA LYS A 149 -25.85 22.24 -29.98
C LYS A 149 -27.03 22.59 -29.07
N ALA A 150 -26.80 23.47 -28.10
CA ALA A 150 -27.87 24.00 -27.28
C ALA A 150 -28.68 24.91 -28.20
N ASP A 151 -29.78 24.40 -28.74
CA ASP A 151 -30.72 25.23 -29.47
C ASP A 151 -31.14 26.38 -28.56
N HIS A 152 -31.04 27.60 -29.09
CA HIS A 152 -31.50 28.81 -28.43
C HIS A 152 -32.86 28.54 -27.80
N ILE A 153 -32.95 28.62 -26.48
CA ILE A 153 -34.24 28.78 -25.82
C ILE A 153 -34.73 30.17 -26.27
N PRO A 154 -35.81 30.28 -27.06
CA PRO A 154 -36.37 31.58 -27.45
C PRO A 154 -36.88 32.37 -26.26
#